data_AF-A0AAV8ZXD4-F1
#
_entry.id   AF-A0AAV8ZXD4-F1
#
_cell.length_a   1.000
_cell.length_b   1.000
_cell.length_c   1.000
_cell.angle_alpha   90.00
_cell.angle_beta   90.00
_cell.angle_gamma   90.00
#
_symmetry.space_group_name_H-M   'P 1'
#
loop_
_entity.id
_entity.type
_entity.pdbx_description
1 polymer ?
#
loop_
_entity_poly.entity_id
_entity_poly.type
_entity_poly.pdbx_seq_one_letter_code
_entity_poly.pdbx_strand_id
1 'polypeptide(L)'
;MDDNNTSSEDSSSDYTTESSEDDGMETAQINEKYFLPKFGTLYQMGTSNTCRLFLPNFPENDELEKTKTLQRLFDFDTFKFNSPLVKFHDDLKAGYFRPDIARMRNIINKAERKEAKYRYKTFREQLKHEVVESQTKLLNQIRNLPPGIEPRQEKRKVNVDYVSHRTKRRYFQILSSIRLKTEDNGCSSDENYPEGPPVSLSRKQKKTSQQHKK
;
A
#
# COMPACT_ATOMS: atom_id res chain seq x y z
N MET A 1 26.91 19.35 54.89
CA MET A 1 28.17 19.48 54.11
C MET A 1 27.98 18.66 52.83
N ASP A 2 26.92 18.88 52.06
CA ASP A 2 26.66 20.06 51.16
C ASP A 2 27.55 19.90 49.91
N ASP A 3 27.14 20.00 48.65
CA ASP A 3 25.88 20.38 48.01
C ASP A 3 25.91 19.90 46.54
N ASN A 4 24.73 19.83 45.93
CA ASN A 4 24.52 19.76 44.49
C ASN A 4 25.29 20.88 43.75
N ASN A 5 25.77 20.63 42.53
CA ASN A 5 25.64 21.68 41.51
C ASN A 5 25.45 21.13 40.10
N THR A 6 24.35 21.58 39.53
CA THR A 6 23.81 21.38 38.19
C THR A 6 24.49 22.39 37.25
N SER A 7 24.98 21.96 36.08
CA SER A 7 25.29 22.89 34.98
C SER A 7 24.46 22.53 33.76
N SER A 8 23.34 23.23 33.65
CA SER A 8 22.50 23.39 32.48
C SER A 8 23.18 24.30 31.47
N GLU A 9 23.38 23.84 30.23
CA GLU A 9 23.55 24.74 29.08
C GLU A 9 22.36 24.56 28.15
N ASP A 10 21.43 25.49 28.32
CA ASP A 10 20.26 25.74 27.48
C ASP A 10 20.75 26.50 26.24
N SER A 11 20.73 25.84 25.07
CA SER A 11 20.98 26.49 23.79
C SER A 11 19.63 26.69 23.09
N SER A 12 18.91 27.72 23.54
CA SER A 12 17.75 28.26 22.85
C SER A 12 18.23 28.93 21.56
N SER A 13 17.90 28.33 20.41
CA SER A 13 18.03 28.98 19.12
C SER A 13 16.66 29.45 18.68
N ASP A 14 16.47 30.77 18.74
CA ASP A 14 15.28 31.46 18.24
C ASP A 14 15.24 31.38 16.71
N TYR A 15 14.46 30.44 16.18
CA TYR A 15 14.10 30.44 14.76
C TYR A 15 13.02 31.52 14.52
N THR A 16 13.47 32.72 14.18
CA THR A 16 12.60 33.73 13.56
C THR A 16 12.24 33.25 12.16
N THR A 17 10.95 32.98 11.93
CA THR A 17 10.44 32.68 10.59
C THR A 17 10.02 33.99 9.96
N GLU A 18 10.90 34.63 9.18
CA GLU A 18 10.47 35.72 8.32
C GLU A 18 9.64 35.13 7.17
N SER A 19 8.38 35.53 7.09
CA SER A 19 7.48 35.10 6.03
C SER A 19 7.80 35.95 4.81
N SER A 20 8.57 35.41 3.86
CA SER A 20 8.76 36.08 2.57
C SER A 20 7.49 35.95 1.75
N GLU A 21 6.91 37.10 1.43
CA GLU A 21 5.72 37.28 0.64
C GLU A 21 5.95 36.86 -0.83
N ASP A 22 4.94 36.19 -1.38
CA ASP A 22 4.46 36.36 -2.76
C ASP A 22 5.46 36.22 -3.92
N ASP A 23 5.91 34.98 -4.18
CA ASP A 23 6.34 34.61 -5.53
C ASP A 23 5.13 34.08 -6.30
N GLY A 24 4.47 34.99 -7.02
CA GLY A 24 3.43 34.71 -8.01
C GLY A 24 3.93 33.77 -9.10
N MET A 25 3.87 32.47 -8.85
CA MET A 25 4.14 31.44 -9.85
C MET A 25 2.95 31.38 -10.80
N GLU A 26 3.04 32.16 -11.88
CA GLU A 26 2.19 32.04 -13.06
C GLU A 26 2.20 30.57 -13.53
N THR A 27 1.11 29.86 -13.31
CA THR A 27 0.96 28.49 -13.81
C THR A 27 0.82 28.57 -15.33
N ALA A 28 1.94 28.44 -16.04
CA ALA A 28 1.93 28.30 -17.48
C ALA A 28 1.00 27.13 -17.85
N GLN A 29 -0.16 27.46 -18.42
CA GLN A 29 -1.06 26.47 -19.02
C GLN A 29 -0.37 25.97 -20.30
N ILE A 30 0.46 24.95 -20.14
CA ILE A 30 1.09 24.27 -21.26
C ILE A 30 0.00 23.47 -21.97
N ASN A 31 -0.46 24.00 -23.10
CA ASN A 31 -1.40 23.33 -24.00
C ASN A 31 -0.92 21.90 -24.31
N GLU A 32 -1.67 20.90 -23.82
CA GLU A 32 -1.35 19.47 -23.94
C GLU A 32 -1.20 18.97 -25.39
N LYS A 33 -1.63 19.77 -26.38
CA LYS A 33 -1.59 19.46 -27.80
C LYS A 33 -0.22 19.62 -28.48
N TYR A 34 0.77 20.26 -27.84
CA TYR A 34 2.00 20.66 -28.53
C TYR A 34 3.28 19.92 -28.11
N PHE A 35 3.23 19.05 -27.09
CA PHE A 35 4.45 18.41 -26.58
C PHE A 35 4.75 17.02 -27.15
N LEU A 36 3.82 16.45 -27.90
CA LEU A 36 4.07 15.25 -28.68
C LEU A 36 4.24 15.67 -30.13
N PRO A 37 5.45 15.56 -30.72
CA PRO A 37 5.60 15.67 -32.17
C PRO A 37 4.54 14.78 -32.80
N LYS A 38 3.90 15.22 -33.89
CA LYS A 38 2.99 14.36 -34.66
C LYS A 38 3.65 12.98 -34.80
N PHE A 39 3.13 11.96 -34.10
CA PHE A 39 3.81 10.66 -33.94
C PHE A 39 4.15 9.97 -35.27
N GLY A 40 3.57 10.42 -36.38
CA GLY A 40 3.98 10.05 -37.73
C GLY A 40 5.48 10.27 -38.03
N THR A 41 6.16 11.25 -37.43
CA THR A 41 7.63 11.39 -37.56
C THR A 41 8.39 10.50 -36.58
N LEU A 42 7.74 10.07 -35.49
CA LEU A 42 8.33 9.19 -34.47
C LEU A 42 8.32 7.73 -34.91
N TYR A 43 7.40 7.35 -35.80
CA TYR A 43 7.44 6.07 -36.53
C TYR A 43 8.78 5.88 -37.27
N GLN A 44 9.35 6.96 -37.81
CA GLN A 44 10.64 6.95 -38.51
C GLN A 44 11.83 6.90 -37.54
N MET A 45 11.65 7.26 -36.27
CA MET A 45 12.61 7.02 -35.19
C MET A 45 12.47 5.64 -34.55
N GLY A 46 11.25 5.08 -34.50
CA GLY A 46 10.96 3.73 -34.01
C GLY A 46 11.58 2.62 -34.87
N THR A 47 11.99 2.94 -36.10
CA THR A 47 12.79 2.06 -36.96
C THR A 47 14.29 2.08 -36.64
N SER A 48 14.76 2.96 -35.75
CA SER A 48 16.15 2.93 -35.28
C SER A 48 16.43 1.64 -34.52
N ASN A 49 17.51 0.95 -34.89
CA ASN A 49 17.94 -0.31 -34.28
C ASN A 49 18.03 -0.23 -32.74
N THR A 50 18.22 0.96 -32.17
CA THR A 50 18.29 1.17 -30.72
C THR A 50 16.98 0.88 -29.99
N CYS A 51 15.82 1.20 -30.57
CA CYS A 51 14.52 0.92 -29.94
C CYS A 51 14.24 -0.60 -29.87
N ARG A 52 14.69 -1.35 -30.88
CA ARG A 52 14.52 -2.81 -30.94
C ARG A 52 15.25 -3.55 -29.83
N LEU A 53 16.35 -2.98 -29.31
CA LEU A 53 17.14 -3.56 -28.22
C LEU A 53 16.43 -3.51 -26.84
N PHE A 54 15.48 -2.59 -26.66
CA PHE A 54 14.73 -2.45 -25.42
C PHE A 54 13.40 -3.22 -25.42
N LEU A 55 13.05 -3.85 -26.55
CA LEU A 55 11.89 -4.72 -26.64
C LEU A 55 12.22 -6.12 -26.09
N PRO A 56 11.22 -6.84 -25.57
CA PRO A 56 11.37 -8.25 -25.26
C PRO A 56 11.81 -9.07 -26.49
N ASN A 57 12.54 -10.16 -26.26
CA ASN A 57 12.79 -11.15 -27.29
C ASN A 57 11.59 -12.11 -27.37
N PHE A 58 11.06 -12.31 -28.57
CA PHE A 58 9.95 -13.20 -28.82
C PHE A 58 10.46 -14.58 -29.27
N PRO A 59 9.81 -15.66 -28.84
CA PRO A 59 10.24 -17.02 -29.18
C PRO A 59 10.03 -17.37 -30.66
N GLU A 60 9.03 -16.78 -31.30
CA GLU A 60 8.71 -16.99 -32.71
C GLU A 60 8.63 -15.65 -33.44
N ASN A 61 9.23 -15.59 -34.65
CA ASN A 61 9.14 -14.46 -35.57
C ASN A 61 9.47 -13.09 -34.93
N ASP A 62 10.59 -13.05 -34.21
CA ASP A 62 11.01 -11.94 -33.35
C ASP A 62 10.99 -10.57 -34.04
N GLU A 63 11.50 -10.46 -35.26
CA GLU A 63 11.53 -9.19 -36.00
C GLU A 63 10.15 -8.67 -36.38
N LEU A 64 9.23 -9.58 -36.74
CA LEU A 64 7.86 -9.21 -37.09
C LEU A 64 7.07 -8.82 -35.85
N GLU A 65 7.15 -9.60 -34.77
CA GLU A 65 6.48 -9.31 -33.51
C GLU A 65 7.00 -8.02 -32.87
N LYS A 66 8.31 -7.73 -32.95
CA LYS A 66 8.88 -6.44 -32.53
C LYS A 66 8.29 -5.28 -33.32
N THR A 67 8.18 -5.43 -34.63
CA THR A 67 7.63 -4.38 -35.50
C THR A 67 6.15 -4.11 -35.18
N LYS A 68 5.36 -5.17 -35.01
CA LYS A 68 3.94 -5.08 -34.59
C LYS A 68 3.79 -4.47 -33.21
N THR A 69 4.65 -4.84 -32.26
CA THR A 69 4.65 -4.31 -30.89
C THR A 69 4.95 -2.82 -30.86
N LEU A 70 5.90 -2.35 -31.68
CA LEU A 70 6.20 -0.92 -31.81
C LEU A 70 5.03 -0.13 -32.38
N GLN A 71 4.36 -0.67 -33.40
CA GLN A 71 3.15 -0.07 -33.95
C GLN A 71 2.09 0.11 -32.84
N ARG A 72 1.76 -0.97 -32.12
CA ARG A 72 0.78 -0.92 -31.01
C ARG A 72 1.19 0.07 -29.91
N LEU A 73 2.49 0.17 -29.61
CA LEU A 73 3.00 1.10 -28.62
C LEU A 73 2.70 2.55 -29.00
N PHE A 74 2.92 2.92 -30.27
CA PHE A 74 2.69 4.28 -30.77
C PHE A 74 1.23 4.58 -31.13
N ASP A 75 0.43 3.54 -31.36
CA ASP A 75 -1.03 3.64 -31.46
C ASP A 75 -1.70 3.80 -30.08
N PHE A 76 -0.91 3.88 -29.01
CA PHE A 76 -1.36 3.99 -27.62
C PHE A 76 -2.22 2.80 -27.14
N ASP A 77 -2.05 1.62 -27.73
CA ASP A 77 -2.73 0.41 -27.28
C ASP A 77 -2.44 0.10 -25.80
N THR A 78 -3.38 -0.60 -25.16
CA THR A 78 -3.22 -1.08 -23.79
C THR A 78 -2.40 -2.36 -23.75
N PHE A 79 -1.35 -2.40 -22.92
CA PHE A 79 -0.49 -3.57 -22.75
C PHE A 79 -0.77 -4.29 -21.42
N LYS A 80 -0.51 -3.62 -20.30
CA LYS A 80 -0.68 -4.17 -18.95
C LYS A 80 -1.45 -3.17 -18.10
N PHE A 81 -2.77 -3.30 -18.11
CA PHE A 81 -3.75 -2.41 -17.44
C PHE A 81 -3.78 -0.96 -17.95
N ASN A 82 -2.75 -0.49 -18.66
CA ASN A 82 -2.70 0.81 -19.30
C ASN A 82 -1.81 0.81 -20.56
N SER A 83 -1.86 1.93 -21.28
CA SER A 83 -0.93 2.27 -22.35
C SER A 83 0.40 2.79 -21.76
N PRO A 84 1.56 2.18 -22.09
CA PRO A 84 2.85 2.56 -21.53
C PRO A 84 3.23 4.02 -21.81
N LEU A 85 2.93 4.54 -23.00
CA LEU A 85 3.26 5.92 -23.36
C LEU A 85 2.39 6.92 -22.60
N VAL A 86 1.09 6.64 -22.47
CA VAL A 86 0.18 7.47 -21.65
C VAL A 86 0.65 7.48 -20.20
N LYS A 87 0.92 6.29 -19.64
CA LYS A 87 1.43 6.19 -18.26
C LYS A 87 2.76 6.92 -18.08
N PHE A 88 3.70 6.78 -19.02
CA PHE A 88 4.97 7.50 -18.96
C PHE A 88 4.78 9.01 -18.94
N HIS A 89 3.87 9.51 -19.77
CA HIS A 89 3.53 10.93 -19.83
C HIS A 89 2.87 11.41 -18.53
N ASP A 90 1.97 10.63 -17.95
CA ASP A 90 1.32 10.96 -16.67
C ASP A 90 2.33 10.92 -15.52
N ASP A 91 3.21 9.91 -15.49
CA ASP A 91 4.32 9.80 -14.53
C ASP A 91 5.28 11.00 -14.67
N LEU A 92 5.53 11.46 -15.90
CA LEU A 92 6.37 12.63 -16.16
C LEU A 92 5.72 13.91 -15.64
N LYS A 93 4.42 14.12 -15.93
CA LYS A 93 3.64 15.26 -15.40
C LYS A 93 3.58 15.27 -13.88
N ALA A 94 3.46 14.09 -13.26
CA ALA A 94 3.46 13.93 -11.80
C ALA A 94 4.85 14.11 -11.17
N GLY A 95 5.91 14.32 -11.96
CA GLY A 95 7.28 14.45 -11.46
C GLY A 95 7.89 13.14 -10.94
N TYR A 96 7.33 11.99 -11.32
CA TYR A 96 7.76 10.67 -10.85
C TYR A 96 9.27 10.44 -11.02
N PHE A 97 9.85 10.95 -12.12
CA PHE A 97 11.26 10.78 -12.46
C PHE A 97 12.23 11.78 -11.79
N ARG A 98 11.74 12.72 -10.95
CA ARG A 98 12.62 13.62 -10.20
C ARG A 98 13.53 12.84 -9.23
N PRO A 99 14.81 13.23 -9.07
CA PRO A 99 15.79 12.45 -8.32
C PRO A 99 15.52 12.40 -6.81
N ASP A 100 14.95 13.46 -6.23
CA ASP A 100 14.46 13.49 -4.85
C ASP A 100 13.32 12.51 -4.61
N ILE A 101 12.30 12.52 -5.47
CA ILE A 101 11.15 11.61 -5.41
C ILE A 101 11.59 10.16 -5.64
N ALA A 102 12.49 9.91 -6.61
CA ALA A 102 13.04 8.58 -6.85
C ALA A 102 13.83 8.05 -5.64
N ARG A 103 14.63 8.90 -4.97
CA ARG A 103 15.35 8.53 -3.73
C ARG A 103 14.37 8.20 -2.60
N MET A 104 13.35 9.03 -2.40
CA MET A 104 12.33 8.79 -1.36
C MET A 104 11.61 7.45 -1.58
N ARG A 105 11.16 7.17 -2.81
CA ARG A 105 10.52 5.89 -3.15
C ARG A 105 11.44 4.69 -2.88
N ASN A 106 12.73 4.81 -3.19
CA ASN A 106 13.69 3.75 -2.90
C ASN A 106 13.85 3.48 -1.40
N ILE A 107 13.85 4.54 -0.57
CA ILE A 107 13.91 4.40 0.90
C ILE A 107 12.66 3.70 1.42
N ILE A 108 11.47 4.14 0.99
CA ILE A 108 10.19 3.53 1.38
C ILE A 108 10.17 2.04 1.00
N ASN A 109 10.47 1.71 -0.27
CA ASN A 109 10.53 0.33 -0.75
C ASN A 109 11.52 -0.53 0.06
N LYS A 110 12.65 0.03 0.49
CA LYS A 110 13.62 -0.68 1.33
C LYS A 110 13.08 -0.93 2.74
N ALA A 111 12.39 0.06 3.32
CA ALA A 111 11.76 -0.06 4.63
C ALA A 111 10.63 -1.11 4.60
N GLU A 112 9.72 -1.04 3.62
CA GLU A 112 8.62 -2.00 3.46
C GLU A 112 9.12 -3.44 3.27
N ARG A 113 10.17 -3.64 2.45
CA ARG A 113 10.78 -4.97 2.29
C ARG A 113 11.37 -5.50 3.61
N LYS A 114 12.00 -4.62 4.41
CA LYS A 114 12.55 -4.99 5.72
C LYS A 114 11.42 -5.36 6.69
N GLU A 115 10.36 -4.55 6.72
CA GLU A 115 9.18 -4.78 7.55
C GLU A 115 8.46 -6.08 7.15
N ALA A 116 8.27 -6.35 5.85
CA ALA A 116 7.66 -7.59 5.37
C ALA A 116 8.44 -8.83 5.83
N LYS A 117 9.78 -8.79 5.77
CA LYS A 117 10.62 -9.87 6.30
C LYS A 117 10.47 -10.05 7.81
N TYR A 118 10.43 -8.94 8.55
CA TYR A 118 10.23 -8.97 10.00
C TYR A 118 8.86 -9.57 10.36
N ARG A 119 7.78 -9.07 9.73
CA ARG A 119 6.42 -9.59 9.90
C ARG A 119 6.35 -11.09 9.65
N TYR A 120 6.99 -11.56 8.57
CA TYR A 120 7.04 -12.99 8.27
C TYR A 120 7.78 -13.80 9.34
N LYS A 121 8.93 -13.31 9.84
CA LYS A 121 9.68 -13.97 10.91
C LYS A 121 8.84 -14.07 12.18
N THR A 122 8.22 -12.98 12.61
CA THR A 122 7.35 -12.95 13.79
C THR A 122 6.17 -13.88 13.64
N PHE A 123 5.50 -13.85 12.48
CA PHE A 123 4.39 -14.76 12.18
C PHE A 123 4.81 -16.22 12.26
N ARG A 124 5.96 -16.58 11.70
CA ARG A 124 6.49 -17.94 11.75
C ARG A 124 6.79 -18.41 13.18
N GLU A 125 7.38 -17.54 14.00
CA GLU A 125 7.68 -17.84 15.41
C GLU A 125 6.38 -18.02 16.21
N GLN A 126 5.41 -17.12 16.04
CA GLN A 126 4.08 -17.25 16.66
C GLN A 126 3.40 -18.56 16.24
N LEU A 127 3.41 -18.89 14.95
CA LEU A 127 2.81 -20.11 14.44
C LEU A 127 3.44 -21.36 15.07
N LYS A 128 4.75 -21.38 15.28
CA LYS A 128 5.44 -22.48 15.97
C LYS A 128 4.92 -22.64 17.40
N HIS A 129 4.78 -21.54 18.15
CA HIS A 129 4.23 -21.57 19.49
C HIS A 129 2.77 -22.05 19.51
N GLU A 130 1.94 -21.54 18.61
CA GLU A 130 0.52 -21.94 18.51
C GLU A 130 0.37 -23.44 18.21
N VAL A 131 1.21 -24.01 17.35
CA VAL A 131 1.18 -25.44 17.03
C VAL A 131 1.51 -26.28 18.26
N VAL A 132 2.60 -25.96 18.98
CA VAL A 132 3.00 -26.68 20.20
C VAL A 132 1.94 -26.54 21.29
N GLU A 133 1.40 -25.33 21.48
CA GLU A 133 0.33 -25.08 22.44
C GLU A 133 -0.94 -25.88 22.09
N SER A 134 -1.31 -25.95 20.81
CA SER A 134 -2.46 -26.73 20.37
C SER A 134 -2.28 -28.24 20.62
N GLN A 135 -1.09 -28.77 20.37
CA GLN A 135 -0.76 -30.18 20.61
C GLN A 135 -0.81 -30.51 22.11
N THR A 136 -0.16 -29.69 22.94
CA THR A 136 -0.15 -29.91 24.40
C THR A 136 -1.55 -29.83 24.99
N LYS A 137 -2.38 -28.88 24.55
CA LYS A 137 -3.80 -28.80 24.94
C LYS A 137 -4.57 -30.05 24.53
N LEU A 138 -4.38 -30.53 23.30
CA LEU A 138 -5.04 -31.73 22.80
C LEU A 138 -4.64 -32.98 23.59
N LEU A 139 -3.35 -33.15 23.87
CA LEU A 139 -2.85 -34.27 24.69
C LEU A 139 -3.40 -34.22 26.12
N ASN A 140 -3.45 -33.02 26.72
CA ASN A 140 -4.05 -32.83 28.04
C ASN A 140 -5.55 -33.15 28.04
N GLN A 141 -6.28 -32.80 26.97
CA GLN A 141 -7.68 -33.20 26.83
C GLN A 141 -7.78 -34.73 26.76
N ILE A 142 -7.05 -35.39 25.87
CA ILE A 142 -7.08 -36.86 25.73
C ILE A 142 -6.79 -37.56 27.05
N ARG A 143 -5.78 -37.09 27.81
CA ARG A 143 -5.43 -37.68 29.11
C ARG A 143 -6.55 -37.60 30.14
N ASN A 144 -7.36 -36.55 30.08
CA ASN A 144 -8.43 -36.29 31.05
C ASN A 144 -9.80 -36.78 30.57
N LEU A 145 -9.90 -37.30 29.34
CA LEU A 145 -11.15 -37.80 28.76
C LEU A 145 -11.32 -39.31 29.03
N PRO A 146 -12.56 -39.77 29.27
CA PRO A 146 -12.88 -41.20 29.29
C PRO A 146 -12.59 -41.89 27.94
N PRO A 147 -12.30 -43.20 27.93
CA PRO A 147 -12.16 -43.97 26.69
C PRO A 147 -13.41 -43.88 25.82
N GLY A 148 -13.23 -43.65 24.52
CA GLY A 148 -14.32 -43.58 23.53
C GLY A 148 -14.91 -42.18 23.29
N ILE A 149 -14.46 -41.15 24.02
CA ILE A 149 -14.86 -39.76 23.76
C ILE A 149 -13.76 -39.05 22.97
N GLU A 150 -14.11 -38.47 21.83
CA GLU A 150 -13.16 -37.73 21.00
C GLU A 150 -12.83 -36.35 21.59
N PRO A 151 -11.56 -35.92 21.55
CA PRO A 151 -11.16 -34.60 22.01
C PRO A 151 -11.66 -33.50 21.08
N ARG A 152 -12.16 -32.40 21.68
CA ARG A 152 -12.76 -31.29 20.93
C ARG A 152 -11.69 -30.30 20.47
N GLN A 153 -11.53 -30.15 19.15
CA GLN A 153 -10.69 -29.08 18.61
C GLN A 153 -11.24 -27.68 18.98
N GLU A 154 -10.40 -26.87 19.64
CA GLU A 154 -10.74 -25.49 19.96
C GLU A 154 -10.73 -24.63 18.68
N LYS A 155 -11.80 -23.86 18.49
CA LYS A 155 -11.85 -22.88 17.40
C LYS A 155 -10.85 -21.77 17.70
N ARG A 156 -9.97 -21.47 16.73
CA ARG A 156 -9.02 -20.35 16.85
C ARG A 156 -9.77 -19.07 17.18
N LYS A 157 -9.39 -18.42 18.28
CA LYS A 157 -9.90 -17.09 18.62
C LYS A 157 -9.24 -16.10 17.66
N VAL A 158 -10.03 -15.51 16.76
CA VAL A 158 -9.53 -14.41 15.92
C VAL A 158 -9.20 -13.25 16.86
N ASN A 159 -7.92 -12.90 16.97
CA ASN A 159 -7.49 -11.72 17.69
C ASN A 159 -7.86 -10.50 16.84
N VAL A 160 -8.99 -9.89 17.17
CA VAL A 160 -9.49 -8.72 16.46
C VAL A 160 -8.83 -7.49 17.07
N ASP A 161 -7.99 -6.80 16.29
CA ASP A 161 -7.53 -5.47 16.66
C ASP A 161 -8.74 -4.55 16.82
N TYR A 162 -9.01 -4.16 18.06
CA TYR A 162 -10.18 -3.39 18.41
C TYR A 162 -10.14 -1.97 17.82
N VAL A 163 -8.95 -1.39 17.66
CA VAL A 163 -8.82 -0.04 17.09
C VAL A 163 -9.20 -0.10 15.61
N SER A 164 -8.55 -0.99 14.85
CA SER A 164 -8.90 -1.24 13.45
C SER A 164 -10.38 -1.60 13.28
N HIS A 165 -10.92 -2.51 14.10
CA HIS A 165 -12.34 -2.92 14.04
C HIS A 165 -13.30 -1.76 14.32
N ARG A 166 -13.00 -0.93 15.32
CA ARG A 166 -13.81 0.25 15.66
C ARG A 166 -13.74 1.31 14.57
N THR A 167 -12.56 1.59 14.03
CA THR A 167 -12.35 2.55 12.94
C THR A 167 -13.12 2.11 11.71
N LYS A 168 -12.96 0.86 11.30
CA LYS A 168 -13.69 0.25 10.20
C LYS A 168 -15.20 0.28 10.41
N ARG A 169 -15.69 -0.02 11.62
CA ARG A 169 -17.12 0.08 11.94
C ARG A 169 -17.63 1.52 11.82
N ARG A 170 -16.89 2.50 12.34
CA ARG A 170 -17.28 3.92 12.24
C ARG A 170 -17.30 4.39 10.78
N TYR A 171 -16.33 3.97 9.98
CA TYR A 171 -16.29 4.29 8.56
C TYR A 171 -17.59 3.88 7.83
N PHE A 172 -18.03 2.62 7.95
CA PHE A 172 -19.27 2.17 7.33
C PHE A 172 -20.54 2.81 7.93
N GLN A 173 -20.52 3.20 9.22
CA GLN A 173 -21.61 3.97 9.82
C GLN A 173 -21.71 5.38 9.22
N ILE A 174 -20.57 6.03 8.95
CA ILE A 174 -20.53 7.33 8.31
C ILE A 174 -20.99 7.21 6.86
N LEU A 175 -20.49 6.23 6.09
CA LEU A 175 -20.93 5.99 4.72
C LEU A 175 -22.44 5.75 4.62
N SER A 176 -23.00 4.91 5.50
CA SER A 176 -24.46 4.70 5.54
C SER A 176 -25.24 5.96 5.92
N SER A 177 -24.69 6.78 6.83
CA SER A 177 -25.29 8.08 7.19
C SER A 177 -25.27 9.08 6.05
N ILE A 178 -24.21 9.07 5.22
CA ILE A 178 -24.08 9.91 4.03
C ILE A 178 -25.09 9.44 2.96
N ARG A 179 -25.12 8.14 2.65
CA ARG A 179 -26.08 7.57 1.68
C ARG A 179 -27.54 7.79 2.05
N LEU A 180 -27.85 7.95 3.34
CA LEU A 180 -29.22 8.27 3.78
C LEU A 180 -29.58 9.75 3.57
N LYS A 181 -28.58 10.64 3.54
CA LYS A 181 -28.75 12.09 3.37
C LYS A 181 -28.57 12.56 1.93
N THR A 182 -27.97 11.74 1.08
CA THR A 182 -27.68 12.06 -0.32
C THR A 182 -28.25 10.96 -1.20
N GLU A 183 -28.95 11.29 -2.29
CA GLU A 183 -29.39 10.31 -3.33
C GLU A 183 -28.22 9.79 -4.20
N ASP A 184 -27.00 9.88 -3.69
CA ASP A 184 -25.80 9.46 -4.40
C ASP A 184 -25.46 8.02 -4.03
N ASN A 185 -25.74 7.13 -4.97
CA ASN A 185 -25.47 5.69 -4.86
C ASN A 185 -24.11 5.32 -5.47
N GLY A 186 -23.27 6.29 -5.84
CA GLY A 186 -21.96 6.04 -6.44
C GLY A 186 -20.98 5.33 -5.48
N CYS A 187 -20.32 4.28 -5.97
CA CYS A 187 -19.14 3.72 -5.32
C CYS A 187 -17.94 4.60 -5.64
N SER A 188 -17.35 5.25 -4.63
CA SER A 188 -16.06 5.94 -4.79
C SER A 188 -14.96 4.92 -5.14
N SER A 189 -14.10 5.27 -6.10
CA SER A 189 -12.97 4.44 -6.51
C SER A 189 -11.87 4.32 -5.46
N ASP A 190 -11.93 5.11 -4.38
CA ASP A 190 -10.98 5.13 -3.25
C ASP A 190 -11.59 4.50 -1.99
N GLU A 191 -12.05 3.24 -2.11
CA GLU A 191 -12.65 2.49 -1.01
C GLU A 191 -11.55 1.91 -0.11
N ASN A 192 -11.44 2.44 1.12
CA ASN A 192 -10.38 2.09 2.08
C ASN A 192 -10.51 0.67 2.67
N TYR A 193 -11.67 0.02 2.50
CA TYR A 193 -11.96 -1.33 3.01
C TYR A 193 -12.67 -2.20 1.94
N PRO A 194 -11.95 -2.67 0.91
CA PRO A 194 -12.55 -3.42 -0.20
C PRO A 194 -13.22 -4.73 0.25
N GLU A 195 -12.84 -5.27 1.40
CA GLU A 195 -13.45 -6.46 1.99
C GLU A 195 -14.83 -6.21 2.64
N GLY A 196 -15.29 -4.95 2.70
CA GLY A 196 -16.62 -4.58 3.20
C GLY A 196 -16.74 -4.48 4.72
N PRO A 197 -17.97 -4.31 5.26
CA PRO A 197 -18.21 -4.04 6.68
C PRO A 197 -17.61 -5.08 7.63
N PRO A 198 -17.13 -4.67 8.83
CA PRO A 198 -16.53 -5.61 9.77
C PRO A 198 -17.60 -6.53 10.38
N VAL A 199 -17.25 -7.80 10.57
CA VAL A 199 -18.12 -8.80 11.20
C VAL A 199 -18.55 -8.31 12.59
N SER A 200 -19.85 -8.43 12.89
CA SER A 200 -20.38 -7.99 14.17
C SER A 200 -19.80 -8.82 15.32
N LEU A 201 -19.11 -8.16 16.26
CA LEU A 201 -18.58 -8.83 17.45
C LEU A 201 -19.69 -9.07 18.46
N SER A 202 -19.77 -10.30 18.97
CA SER A 202 -20.64 -10.64 20.10
C SER A 202 -20.29 -9.80 21.33
N ARG A 203 -21.28 -9.52 22.20
CA ARG A 203 -21.09 -8.75 23.45
C ARG A 203 -19.95 -9.32 24.31
N LYS A 204 -19.74 -10.64 24.29
CA LYS A 204 -18.65 -11.31 25.02
C LYS A 204 -17.26 -11.01 24.43
N GLN A 205 -17.14 -10.96 23.11
CA GLN A 205 -15.89 -10.65 22.40
C GLN A 205 -15.47 -9.18 22.59
N LYS A 206 -16.44 -8.26 22.66
CA LYS A 206 -16.17 -6.84 22.94
C LYS A 206 -15.53 -6.61 24.32
N LYS A 207 -15.92 -7.40 25.32
CA LYS A 207 -15.39 -7.27 26.70
C LYS A 207 -13.99 -7.85 26.82
N THR A 208 -13.69 -9.00 26.21
CA THR A 208 -12.37 -9.63 26.29
C THR A 208 -11.28 -8.82 25.60
N SER A 209 -11.59 -8.16 24.47
CA SER A 209 -10.63 -7.31 23.76
C SER A 209 -10.31 -5.99 24.49
N GLN A 210 -11.17 -5.53 25.41
CA GLN A 210 -10.93 -4.34 26.22
C GLN A 210 -10.09 -4.61 27.48
N GLN A 211 -10.02 -5.88 27.92
CA GLN A 211 -9.36 -6.27 29.17
C GLN A 211 -7.84 -6.48 29.02
N HIS A 212 -7.33 -6.79 27.83
CA HIS A 212 -5.88 -6.87 27.56
C HIS A 212 -5.16 -5.49 27.50
N LYS A 213 -5.80 -4.43 28.02
CA LYS A 213 -5.32 -3.05 28.00
C LYS A 213 -5.17 -2.42 29.40
N LYS A 214 -5.18 -3.23 30.45
CA LYS A 214 -4.87 -2.81 31.82
C LYS A 214 -3.57 -3.44 32.28
#